data_AF-X1IQF3-F1
#
_entry.id   AF-X1IQF3-F1
#
_cell.length_a   1.000
_cell.length_b   1.000
_cell.length_c   1.000
_cell.angle_alpha   90.00
_cell.angle_beta   90.00
_cell.angle_gamma   90.00
#
_symmetry.space_group_name_H-M   'P 1'
#
loop_
_entity.id
_entity.type
_entity.pdbx_description
1 polymer ?
#
loop_
_entity_poly.entity_id
_entity_poly.type
_entity_poly.pdbx_seq_one_letter_code
_entity_poly.pdbx_strand_id
1 'polypeptide(L)'
;MIRQRAYVFINVTGLAVGLACSILIALFVISELSYDDFHEKKDRIWRLYLKGKLGETELEGAWTCSPAAPAFKQDFPEVVDAVRLNTWGETVIKYKDRSFIEDGFMEADSTFFNIFSIPMIQGDPQTALAAPHTVVLTKNAAGRIFGSSDPVGEMIKVGTDSTLYTITGVMENVPDNSHFKFNMLGSFVTNQRANSDIWFSNSFYTYLLLG
;
A
#
# COMPACT_ATOMS: atom_id res chain seq x y z
N MET A 1 7.38 -15.52 59.12
CA MET A 1 7.14 -14.35 58.23
C MET A 1 7.80 -14.48 56.85
N ILE A 2 9.10 -14.79 56.72
CA ILE A 2 9.79 -14.86 55.40
C ILE A 2 9.18 -15.91 54.45
N ARG A 3 8.82 -17.10 54.98
CA ARG A 3 8.23 -18.20 54.19
C ARG A 3 6.87 -17.82 53.56
N GLN A 4 6.02 -17.09 54.28
CA GLN A 4 4.72 -16.61 53.76
C GLN A 4 4.89 -15.56 52.65
N ARG A 5 5.88 -14.68 52.77
CA ARG A 5 6.19 -13.69 51.72
C ARG A 5 6.69 -14.34 50.42
N ALA A 6 7.50 -15.40 50.52
CA ALA A 6 7.98 -16.15 49.36
C ALA A 6 6.84 -16.89 48.62
N TYR A 7 5.90 -17.50 49.35
CA TYR A 7 4.73 -18.14 48.73
C TYR A 7 3.82 -17.15 48.01
N VAL A 8 3.55 -15.99 48.62
CA VAL A 8 2.77 -14.92 47.97
C VAL A 8 3.48 -14.41 46.72
N PHE A 9 4.81 -14.24 46.78
CA PHE A 9 5.59 -13.81 45.62
C PHE A 9 5.47 -14.79 44.45
N ILE A 10 5.63 -16.09 44.68
CA ILE A 10 5.52 -17.12 43.63
C ILE A 10 4.12 -17.13 43.00
N ASN A 11 3.07 -17.08 43.81
CA ASN A 11 1.69 -17.11 43.30
C ASN A 11 1.35 -15.85 42.50
N VAL A 12 1.75 -14.67 42.99
CA VAL A 12 1.49 -13.38 42.32
C VAL A 12 2.29 -13.29 41.01
N THR A 13 3.56 -13.72 41.00
CA THR A 13 4.36 -13.72 39.76
C THR A 13 3.84 -14.72 38.75
N GLY A 14 3.47 -15.93 39.16
CA GLY A 14 2.86 -16.91 38.26
C GLY A 14 1.55 -16.41 37.63
N LEU A 15 0.67 -15.79 38.43
CA LEU A 15 -0.56 -15.19 37.93
C LEU A 15 -0.29 -14.01 36.98
N ALA A 16 0.65 -13.13 37.35
CA ALA A 16 1.03 -11.98 36.53
C ALA A 16 1.60 -12.42 35.18
N VAL A 17 2.47 -13.44 35.15
CA VAL A 17 3.03 -14.00 33.91
C VAL A 17 1.93 -14.66 33.07
N GLY A 18 1.04 -15.45 33.68
CA GLY A 18 -0.08 -16.08 32.98
C GLY A 18 -1.04 -15.06 32.34
N LEU A 19 -1.38 -14.00 33.08
CA LEU A 19 -2.21 -12.90 32.57
C LEU A 19 -1.49 -12.13 31.46
N ALA A 20 -0.20 -11.82 31.63
CA ALA A 20 0.59 -11.13 30.60
C ALA A 20 0.65 -11.93 29.30
N CYS A 21 0.95 -13.23 29.36
CA CYS A 21 0.93 -14.10 28.18
C CYS A 21 -0.44 -14.12 27.50
N SER A 22 -1.53 -14.18 28.29
CA SER A 22 -2.89 -14.22 27.75
C SER A 22 -3.27 -12.91 27.04
N ILE A 23 -2.89 -11.76 27.62
CA ILE A 23 -3.09 -10.44 27.02
C ILE A 23 -2.29 -10.30 25.72
N LEU A 24 -1.02 -10.73 25.70
CA LEU A 24 -0.19 -10.66 24.50
C LEU A 24 -0.77 -11.49 23.35
N ILE A 25 -1.26 -12.70 23.64
CA ILE A 25 -1.94 -13.54 22.63
C ILE A 25 -3.22 -12.85 22.13
N ALA A 26 -4.03 -12.28 23.03
CA ALA A 26 -5.25 -11.56 22.64
C ALA A 26 -4.94 -10.35 21.74
N LEU A 27 -3.92 -9.55 22.09
CA LEU A 27 -3.48 -8.42 21.27
C LEU A 27 -2.99 -8.87 19.89
N PHE A 28 -2.24 -9.97 19.81
CA PHE A 28 -1.80 -10.54 18.54
C PHE A 28 -3.00 -10.95 17.66
N VAL A 29 -3.97 -11.66 18.24
CA VAL A 29 -5.18 -12.08 17.51
C VAL A 29 -6.00 -10.87 17.03
N ILE A 30 -6.17 -9.84 17.87
CA ILE A 30 -6.87 -8.61 17.46
C ILE A 30 -6.12 -7.90 16.33
N SER A 31 -4.79 -7.87 16.38
CA SER A 31 -3.96 -7.30 15.32
C SER A 31 -4.13 -8.05 13.99
N GLU A 32 -4.11 -9.39 14.02
CA GLU A 32 -4.29 -10.21 12.81
C GLU A 32 -5.72 -10.09 12.24
N LEU A 33 -6.75 -10.05 13.09
CA LEU A 33 -8.13 -9.92 12.64
C LEU A 33 -8.49 -8.52 12.13
N SER A 34 -7.72 -7.50 12.47
CA SER A 34 -7.91 -6.13 11.98
C SER A 34 -7.07 -5.80 10.74
N TYR A 35 -6.34 -6.78 10.21
CA TYR A 35 -5.45 -6.60 9.07
C TYR A 35 -6.22 -6.18 7.81
N ASP A 36 -5.83 -5.05 7.21
CA ASP A 36 -6.52 -4.39 6.08
C ASP A 36 -8.01 -4.03 6.29
N ASP A 37 -8.50 -4.10 7.53
CA ASP A 37 -9.94 -3.96 7.84
C ASP A 37 -10.46 -2.51 7.73
N PHE A 38 -9.56 -1.55 7.51
CA PHE A 38 -9.85 -0.11 7.48
C PHE A 38 -10.50 0.38 6.18
N HIS A 39 -10.53 -0.45 5.12
CA HIS A 39 -11.17 -0.08 3.86
C HIS A 39 -12.69 -0.19 3.95
N GLU A 40 -13.41 0.89 3.59
CA GLU A 40 -14.88 0.93 3.63
C GLU A 40 -15.53 -0.12 2.73
N LYS A 41 -14.85 -0.49 1.63
CA LYS A 41 -15.34 -1.43 0.62
C LYS A 41 -14.71 -2.83 0.73
N LYS A 42 -14.08 -3.17 1.86
CA LYS A 42 -13.27 -4.39 2.05
C LYS A 42 -13.93 -5.69 1.54
N ASP A 43 -15.22 -5.88 1.76
CA ASP A 43 -15.95 -7.09 1.34
C ASP A 43 -16.13 -7.22 -0.19
N ARG A 44 -15.83 -6.15 -0.94
CA ARG A 44 -16.01 -6.03 -2.39
C ARG A 44 -14.69 -5.84 -3.13
N ILE A 45 -13.57 -5.75 -2.41
CA ILE A 45 -12.24 -5.58 -3.00
C ILE A 45 -11.61 -6.96 -3.17
N TRP A 46 -11.32 -7.34 -4.40
CA TRP A 46 -10.77 -8.64 -4.75
C TRP A 46 -9.42 -8.47 -5.43
N ARG A 47 -8.42 -9.26 -5.03
CA ARG A 47 -7.12 -9.32 -5.71
C ARG A 47 -7.11 -10.45 -6.72
N LEU A 48 -6.72 -10.14 -7.96
CA LEU A 48 -6.53 -11.17 -8.98
C LEU A 48 -5.34 -12.07 -8.63
N TYR A 49 -5.54 -13.36 -8.81
CA TYR A 49 -4.56 -14.39 -8.50
C TYR A 49 -4.39 -15.32 -9.70
N LEU A 50 -3.17 -15.42 -10.20
CA LEU A 50 -2.82 -16.32 -11.28
C LEU A 50 -2.54 -17.69 -10.68
N LYS A 51 -3.27 -18.70 -11.17
CA LYS A 51 -3.00 -20.11 -10.90
C LYS A 51 -2.99 -20.87 -12.22
N GLY A 52 -1.86 -21.46 -12.56
CA GLY A 52 -1.69 -22.18 -13.81
C GLY A 52 -0.51 -23.14 -13.79
N LYS A 53 -0.28 -23.79 -14.94
CA LYS A 53 0.88 -24.65 -15.18
C LYS A 53 1.57 -24.24 -16.47
N LEU A 54 2.90 -24.12 -16.42
CA LEU A 54 3.75 -23.99 -17.58
C LEU A 54 4.61 -25.26 -17.69
N GLY A 55 4.17 -26.18 -18.56
CA GLY A 55 4.71 -27.54 -18.57
C GLY A 55 4.45 -28.25 -17.25
N GLU A 56 5.51 -28.69 -16.57
CA GLU A 56 5.41 -29.30 -15.23
C GLU A 56 5.50 -28.28 -14.09
N THR A 57 5.84 -27.03 -14.37
CA THR A 57 5.99 -25.99 -13.34
C THR A 57 4.65 -25.37 -13.01
N GLU A 58 4.25 -25.46 -11.75
CA GLU A 58 3.11 -24.71 -11.22
C GLU A 58 3.48 -23.24 -11.07
N LEU A 59 2.61 -22.37 -11.59
CA LEU A 59 2.71 -20.93 -11.45
C LEU A 59 1.54 -20.48 -10.62
N GLU A 60 1.84 -20.00 -9.42
CA GLU A 60 0.85 -19.52 -8.48
C GLU A 60 1.32 -18.20 -7.89
N GLY A 61 0.52 -17.13 -8.02
CA GLY A 61 0.87 -15.83 -7.45
C GLY A 61 -0.08 -14.71 -7.85
N ALA A 62 0.00 -13.60 -7.11
CA ALA A 62 -0.86 -12.43 -7.31
C ALA A 62 -0.35 -11.46 -8.40
N TRP A 63 0.63 -11.89 -9.22
CA TRP A 63 1.16 -11.09 -10.31
C TRP A 63 0.38 -11.32 -11.59
N THR A 64 -0.06 -10.22 -12.17
CA THR A 64 -0.90 -10.14 -13.36
C THR A 64 -0.26 -9.24 -14.39
N CYS A 65 -0.78 -9.33 -15.62
CA CYS A 65 -0.33 -8.54 -16.74
C CYS A 65 -1.07 -7.21 -16.83
N SER A 66 -0.45 -6.24 -17.50
CA SER A 66 -1.04 -4.91 -17.67
C SER A 66 -2.45 -4.88 -18.30
N PRO A 67 -2.79 -5.72 -19.31
CA PRO A 67 -4.11 -5.67 -19.92
C PRO A 67 -5.19 -6.36 -19.08
N ALA A 68 -4.84 -7.04 -17.96
CA ALA A 68 -5.83 -7.73 -17.14
C ALA A 68 -6.87 -6.76 -16.57
N ALA A 69 -6.47 -5.72 -15.85
CA ALA A 69 -7.40 -4.77 -15.25
C ALA A 69 -8.40 -4.14 -16.25
N PRO A 70 -7.97 -3.56 -17.39
CA PRO A 70 -8.93 -3.01 -18.35
C PRO A 70 -9.81 -4.07 -19.00
N ALA A 71 -9.29 -5.27 -19.29
CA ALA A 71 -10.10 -6.36 -19.85
C ALA A 71 -11.18 -6.82 -18.86
N PHE A 72 -10.84 -7.01 -17.58
CA PHE A 72 -11.82 -7.38 -16.55
C PHE A 72 -12.92 -6.32 -16.41
N LYS A 73 -12.55 -5.04 -16.41
CA LYS A 73 -13.52 -3.93 -16.33
C LYS A 73 -14.42 -3.83 -17.58
N GLN A 74 -13.91 -4.22 -18.75
CA GLN A 74 -14.66 -4.17 -20.01
C GLN A 74 -15.61 -5.37 -20.17
N ASP A 75 -15.15 -6.57 -19.83
CA ASP A 75 -15.84 -7.81 -20.18
C ASP A 75 -16.82 -8.29 -19.10
N PHE A 76 -16.66 -7.83 -17.85
CA PHE A 76 -17.46 -8.25 -16.70
C PHE A 76 -18.22 -7.07 -16.08
N PRO A 77 -19.55 -6.98 -16.29
CA PRO A 77 -20.37 -5.88 -15.75
C PRO A 77 -20.34 -5.75 -14.23
N GLU A 78 -20.05 -6.83 -13.50
CA GLU A 78 -19.90 -6.82 -12.05
C GLU A 78 -18.63 -6.10 -11.58
N VAL A 79 -17.65 -5.85 -12.45
CA VAL A 79 -16.43 -5.11 -12.12
C VAL A 79 -16.71 -3.61 -12.24
N VAL A 80 -16.97 -2.96 -11.10
CA VAL A 80 -17.24 -1.52 -11.01
C VAL A 80 -16.00 -0.70 -11.30
N ASP A 81 -14.87 -1.10 -10.71
CA ASP A 81 -13.58 -0.45 -10.90
C ASP A 81 -12.44 -1.47 -10.81
N ALA A 82 -11.30 -1.12 -11.39
CA ALA A 82 -10.10 -1.92 -11.33
C ALA A 82 -8.89 -0.99 -11.15
N VAL A 83 -7.87 -1.46 -10.43
CA VAL A 83 -6.61 -0.74 -10.21
C VAL A 83 -5.44 -1.70 -10.35
N ARG A 84 -4.42 -1.27 -11.09
CA ARG A 84 -3.11 -1.93 -11.15
C ARG A 84 -2.14 -1.22 -10.22
N LEU A 85 -1.31 -2.02 -9.55
CA LEU A 85 -0.28 -1.57 -8.65
C LEU A 85 1.07 -2.13 -9.07
N ASN A 86 2.11 -1.32 -8.93
CA ASN A 86 3.50 -1.74 -9.05
C ASN A 86 4.26 -1.25 -7.82
N THR A 87 4.80 -2.18 -7.04
CA THR A 87 5.55 -1.85 -5.83
C THR A 87 7.03 -1.78 -6.14
N TRP A 88 7.66 -0.68 -5.73
CA TRP A 88 9.12 -0.56 -5.70
C TRP A 88 9.59 -0.80 -4.27
N GLY A 89 10.88 -1.05 -4.11
CA GLY A 89 11.49 -1.09 -2.78
C GLY A 89 11.87 0.30 -2.29
N GLU A 90 12.90 0.34 -1.45
CA GLU A 90 13.53 1.59 -1.02
C GLU A 90 13.89 2.45 -2.23
N THR A 91 13.43 3.71 -2.20
CA THR A 91 13.59 4.62 -3.33
C THR A 91 14.21 5.93 -2.85
N VAL A 92 15.25 6.37 -3.55
CA VAL A 92 15.89 7.66 -3.25
C VAL A 92 15.05 8.79 -3.82
N ILE A 93 14.69 9.75 -2.98
CA ILE A 93 13.93 10.93 -3.35
C ILE A 93 14.84 12.15 -3.20
N LYS A 94 14.93 12.98 -4.23
CA LYS A 94 15.69 14.23 -4.16
C LYS A 94 14.79 15.43 -4.29
N TYR A 95 15.00 16.40 -3.41
CA TYR A 95 14.30 17.67 -3.42
C TYR A 95 15.32 18.78 -3.15
N LYS A 96 15.54 19.65 -4.14
CA LYS A 96 16.62 20.65 -4.13
C LYS A 96 17.97 19.96 -3.85
N ASP A 97 18.74 20.45 -2.89
CA ASP A 97 20.06 19.89 -2.52
C ASP A 97 19.98 18.75 -1.50
N ARG A 98 18.77 18.28 -1.15
CA ARG A 98 18.55 17.23 -0.15
C ARG A 98 18.15 15.91 -0.80
N SER A 99 18.62 14.81 -0.21
CA SER A 99 18.25 13.45 -0.60
C SER A 99 17.68 12.71 0.61
N PHE A 100 16.63 11.94 0.36
CA PHE A 100 15.90 11.15 1.33
C PHE A 100 15.80 9.72 0.80
N ILE A 101 15.78 8.74 1.69
CA ILE A 101 15.44 7.37 1.35
C ILE A 101 14.04 7.14 1.90
N GLU A 102 13.12 6.74 1.02
CA GLU A 102 11.76 6.35 1.37
C GLU A 102 11.64 4.83 1.32
N ASP A 103 10.99 4.27 2.35
CA ASP A 103 10.89 2.82 2.54
C ASP A 103 10.10 2.11 1.43
N GLY A 104 9.19 2.84 0.77
CA GLY A 104 8.42 2.30 -0.33
C GLY A 104 7.86 3.39 -1.25
N PHE A 105 8.05 3.16 -2.54
CA PHE A 105 7.37 3.88 -3.61
C PHE A 105 6.45 2.88 -4.31
N MET A 106 5.16 3.20 -4.41
CA MET A 106 4.21 2.37 -5.14
C MET A 106 3.63 3.19 -6.28
N GLU A 107 3.42 2.59 -7.43
CA GLU A 107 2.65 3.19 -8.52
C GLU A 107 1.25 2.60 -8.54
N ALA A 108 0.24 3.42 -8.77
CA ALA A 108 -1.14 2.99 -8.89
C ALA A 108 -1.91 3.72 -9.99
N ASP A 109 -2.89 3.03 -10.60
CA ASP A 109 -3.84 3.69 -11.51
C ASP A 109 -4.63 4.79 -10.77
N SER A 110 -5.21 5.73 -11.53
CA SER A 110 -6.01 6.84 -10.98
C SER A 110 -7.24 6.40 -10.18
N THR A 111 -7.70 5.18 -10.38
CA THR A 111 -8.81 4.54 -9.67
C THR A 111 -8.46 4.08 -8.25
N PHE A 112 -7.21 4.22 -7.80
CA PHE A 112 -6.76 3.76 -6.47
C PHE A 112 -7.68 4.23 -5.34
N PHE A 113 -7.98 5.53 -5.29
CA PHE A 113 -8.82 6.12 -4.23
C PHE A 113 -10.32 5.83 -4.40
N ASN A 114 -10.74 5.28 -5.55
CA ASN A 114 -12.10 4.76 -5.70
C ASN A 114 -12.26 3.41 -5.00
N ILE A 115 -11.19 2.64 -4.90
CA ILE A 115 -11.20 1.28 -4.37
C ILE A 115 -10.75 1.27 -2.90
N PHE A 116 -9.64 1.93 -2.59
CA PHE A 116 -9.03 1.92 -1.28
C PHE A 116 -9.31 3.20 -0.49
N SER A 117 -9.78 3.03 0.75
CA SER A 117 -10.21 4.13 1.63
C SER A 117 -9.07 4.75 2.45
N ILE A 118 -8.00 5.24 1.80
CA ILE A 118 -7.00 6.05 2.51
C ILE A 118 -7.34 7.54 2.33
N PRO A 119 -7.62 8.28 3.42
CA PRO A 119 -8.05 9.68 3.31
C PRO A 119 -7.03 10.58 2.62
N MET A 120 -7.50 11.41 1.68
CA MET A 120 -6.74 12.50 1.10
C MET A 120 -6.83 13.72 2.04
N ILE A 121 -5.68 14.22 2.50
CA ILE A 121 -5.56 15.42 3.35
C ILE A 121 -5.52 16.68 2.48
N GLN A 122 -4.80 16.63 1.35
CA GLN A 122 -4.64 17.73 0.40
C GLN A 122 -4.63 17.20 -1.03
N GLY A 123 -5.17 17.97 -1.97
CA GLY A 123 -5.34 17.55 -3.37
C GLY A 123 -6.67 16.87 -3.62
N ASP A 124 -6.89 16.45 -4.86
CA ASP A 124 -8.12 15.78 -5.30
C ASP A 124 -7.84 14.31 -5.62
N PRO A 125 -8.44 13.34 -4.88
CA PRO A 125 -8.21 11.92 -5.10
C PRO A 125 -8.60 11.44 -6.51
N GLN A 126 -9.51 12.13 -7.21
CA GLN A 126 -9.93 11.74 -8.55
C GLN A 126 -8.92 12.11 -9.65
N THR A 127 -8.08 13.12 -9.39
CA THR A 127 -7.14 13.66 -10.39
C THR A 127 -5.68 13.48 -10.01
N ALA A 128 -5.38 13.17 -8.75
CA ALA A 128 -4.02 13.13 -8.22
C ALA A 128 -3.06 12.21 -8.99
N LEU A 129 -3.54 11.08 -9.51
CA LEU A 129 -2.71 10.08 -10.22
C LEU A 129 -3.07 9.95 -11.71
N ALA A 130 -3.86 10.88 -12.25
CA ALA A 130 -4.37 10.79 -13.63
C ALA A 130 -3.36 11.19 -14.70
N ALA A 131 -2.43 12.10 -14.38
CA ALA A 131 -1.37 12.53 -15.28
C ALA A 131 -0.07 11.74 -15.03
N PRO A 132 0.80 11.58 -16.04
CA PRO A 132 2.12 10.98 -15.84
C PRO A 132 3.01 11.87 -14.97
N HIS A 133 3.97 11.24 -14.29
CA HIS A 133 4.90 11.85 -13.36
C HIS A 133 4.20 12.68 -12.28
N THR A 134 3.10 12.17 -11.72
CA THR A 134 2.51 12.73 -10.50
C THR A 134 2.73 11.80 -9.32
N VAL A 135 2.71 12.36 -8.12
CA VAL A 135 2.92 11.63 -6.88
C VAL A 135 2.09 12.20 -5.74
N VAL A 136 1.53 11.31 -4.92
CA VAL A 136 0.89 11.62 -3.65
C VAL A 136 1.81 11.17 -2.52
N LEU A 137 2.01 12.02 -1.52
CA LEU A 137 2.86 11.72 -0.36
C LEU A 137 2.00 11.28 0.82
N THR A 138 2.48 10.34 1.63
CA THR A 138 1.91 10.18 2.98
C THR A 138 2.27 11.39 3.84
N LYS A 139 1.46 11.67 4.85
CA LYS A 139 1.69 12.73 5.84
C LYS A 139 3.10 12.70 6.43
N ASN A 140 3.62 11.51 6.76
CA ASN A 140 4.97 11.37 7.29
C ASN A 140 6.06 11.72 6.27
N ALA A 141 5.90 11.29 5.01
CA ALA A 141 6.83 11.62 3.94
C ALA A 141 6.85 13.12 3.64
N ALA A 142 5.66 13.74 3.57
CA ALA A 142 5.52 15.19 3.42
C ALA A 142 6.23 15.94 4.55
N GLY A 143 6.00 15.56 5.81
CA GLY A 143 6.64 16.18 6.97
C GLY A 143 8.18 16.02 6.98
N ARG A 144 8.71 14.86 6.56
CA ARG A 144 10.16 14.64 6.47
C ARG A 144 10.83 15.49 5.40
N ILE A 145 10.21 15.60 4.23
CA ILE A 145 10.82 16.28 3.07
C ILE A 145 10.61 17.79 3.16
N PHE A 146 9.40 18.24 3.50
CA PHE A 146 8.98 19.64 3.42
C PHE A 146 8.85 20.32 4.79
N GLY A 147 8.91 19.58 5.90
CA GLY A 147 8.70 20.11 7.23
C GLY A 147 7.28 20.62 7.38
N SER A 148 7.13 21.93 7.64
CA SER A 148 5.84 22.61 7.69
C SER A 148 5.43 23.30 6.39
N SER A 149 6.24 23.18 5.33
CA SER A 149 5.93 23.80 4.02
C SER A 149 4.88 22.97 3.28
N ASP A 150 4.05 23.64 2.49
CA ASP A 150 3.07 22.96 1.62
C ASP A 150 3.81 22.21 0.49
N PRO A 151 3.67 20.88 0.38
CA PRO A 151 4.34 20.09 -0.65
C PRO A 151 3.60 20.10 -1.99
N VAL A 152 2.31 20.46 -2.04
CA VAL A 152 1.51 20.33 -3.27
C VAL A 152 1.97 21.35 -4.32
N GLY A 153 2.16 20.89 -5.56
CA GLY A 153 2.68 21.67 -6.68
C GLY A 153 4.19 21.73 -6.77
N GLU A 154 4.92 21.31 -5.73
CA GLU A 154 6.38 21.16 -5.79
C GLU A 154 6.76 19.92 -6.62
N MET A 155 8.01 19.91 -7.08
CA MET A 155 8.55 18.84 -7.89
C MET A 155 9.69 18.11 -7.18
N ILE A 156 9.68 16.78 -7.24
CA ILE A 156 10.72 15.91 -6.66
C ILE A 156 11.30 14.97 -7.71
N LYS A 157 12.54 14.56 -7.52
CA LYS A 157 13.16 13.51 -8.33
C LYS A 157 12.96 12.16 -7.66
N VAL A 158 12.46 11.18 -8.39
CA VAL A 158 12.21 9.82 -7.90
C VAL A 158 13.24 8.86 -8.49
N GLY A 159 14.04 8.24 -7.63
CA GLY A 159 15.05 7.27 -8.01
C GLY A 159 16.05 7.78 -9.05
N THR A 160 16.19 7.02 -10.13
CA THR A 160 17.06 7.33 -11.27
C THR A 160 16.33 7.99 -12.44
N ASP A 161 15.01 8.25 -12.32
CA ASP A 161 14.24 8.89 -13.37
C ASP A 161 14.83 10.27 -13.69
N SER A 162 14.91 10.60 -14.97
CA SER A 162 15.33 11.93 -15.44
C SER A 162 14.25 12.98 -15.27
N THR A 163 12.98 12.57 -15.28
CA THR A 163 11.82 13.46 -15.22
C THR A 163 11.42 13.69 -13.77
N LEU A 164 11.06 14.93 -13.43
CA LEU A 164 10.58 15.26 -12.10
C LEU A 164 9.11 14.89 -11.95
N TYR A 165 8.74 14.48 -10.74
CA TYR A 165 7.37 14.16 -10.37
C TYR A 165 6.76 15.36 -9.66
N THR A 166 5.56 15.77 -10.10
CA THR A 166 4.79 16.83 -9.46
C THR A 166 3.98 16.24 -8.30
N ILE A 167 4.09 16.84 -7.13
CA ILE A 167 3.29 16.43 -5.97
C ILE A 167 1.87 16.97 -6.15
N THR A 168 0.90 16.07 -6.26
CA THR A 168 -0.51 16.41 -6.52
C THR A 168 -1.40 16.27 -5.29
N GLY A 169 -0.88 15.69 -4.21
CA GLY A 169 -1.61 15.57 -2.97
C GLY A 169 -0.81 15.02 -1.80
N VAL A 170 -1.45 15.07 -0.63
CA VAL A 170 -0.97 14.45 0.60
C VAL A 170 -2.10 13.60 1.16
N MET A 171 -1.82 12.35 1.48
CA MET A 171 -2.75 11.39 2.08
C MET A 171 -2.36 11.07 3.51
N GLU A 172 -3.29 10.54 4.30
CA GLU A 172 -2.98 9.96 5.60
C GLU A 172 -2.00 8.79 5.46
N ASN A 173 -1.30 8.49 6.55
CA ASN A 173 -0.41 7.33 6.57
C ASN A 173 -1.21 6.03 6.45
N VAL A 174 -0.66 5.07 5.70
CA VAL A 174 -1.21 3.71 5.68
C VAL A 174 -1.09 3.11 7.09
N PRO A 175 -2.15 2.45 7.63
CA PRO A 175 -2.06 1.78 8.91
C PRO A 175 -0.97 0.70 8.95
N ASP A 176 -0.33 0.53 10.12
CA ASP A 176 0.74 -0.46 10.29
C ASP A 176 0.25 -1.91 10.07
N ASN A 177 -1.01 -2.19 10.39
CA ASN A 177 -1.70 -3.47 10.17
C ASN A 177 -2.31 -3.55 8.74
N SER A 178 -1.53 -3.18 7.74
CA SER A 178 -1.91 -3.31 6.32
C SER A 178 -0.82 -4.01 5.50
N HIS A 179 -1.22 -4.69 4.42
CA HIS A 179 -0.27 -5.21 3.44
C HIS A 179 0.37 -4.11 2.59
N PHE A 180 -0.25 -2.93 2.53
CA PHE A 180 0.36 -1.79 1.87
C PHE A 180 1.51 -1.24 2.71
N LYS A 181 2.70 -1.17 2.09
CA LYS A 181 3.92 -0.63 2.67
C LYS A 181 4.53 0.37 1.70
N PHE A 182 4.01 1.60 1.71
CA PHE A 182 4.52 2.69 0.88
C PHE A 182 4.39 4.03 1.60
N ASN A 183 5.29 4.95 1.26
CA ASN A 183 5.29 6.33 1.75
C ASN A 183 4.95 7.32 0.62
N MET A 184 5.02 6.86 -0.63
CA MET A 184 4.72 7.62 -1.83
C MET A 184 3.93 6.78 -2.80
N LEU A 185 2.95 7.41 -3.43
CA LEU A 185 2.08 6.81 -4.43
C LEU A 185 2.21 7.57 -5.74
N GLY A 186 2.94 7.01 -6.71
CA GLY A 186 3.12 7.55 -8.04
C GLY A 186 2.02 7.14 -9.02
N SER A 187 1.85 7.94 -10.08
CA SER A 187 0.92 7.61 -11.17
C SER A 187 1.42 6.42 -12.00
N PHE A 188 0.62 5.35 -12.08
CA PHE A 188 0.97 4.14 -12.85
C PHE A 188 1.13 4.39 -14.35
N VAL A 189 0.45 5.40 -14.91
CA VAL A 189 0.60 5.80 -16.32
C VAL A 189 2.03 6.25 -16.68
N THR A 190 2.86 6.59 -15.68
CA THR A 190 4.30 6.86 -15.87
C THR A 190 5.08 5.60 -16.24
N ASN A 191 4.62 4.42 -15.81
CA ASN A 191 5.32 3.18 -16.03
C ASN A 191 5.32 2.84 -17.53
N GLN A 192 6.49 2.59 -18.11
CA GLN A 192 6.62 2.27 -19.54
C GLN A 192 5.85 1.01 -19.95
N ARG A 193 5.57 0.12 -19.00
CA ARG A 193 4.80 -1.12 -19.21
C ARG A 193 3.30 -0.93 -19.00
N ALA A 194 2.82 0.25 -18.64
CA ALA A 194 1.40 0.51 -18.33
C ALA A 194 0.46 0.19 -19.49
N ASN A 195 0.92 0.41 -20.73
CA ASN A 195 0.17 0.13 -21.95
C ASN A 195 0.70 -1.11 -22.70
N SER A 196 1.37 -2.03 -22.00
CA SER A 196 1.81 -3.30 -22.59
C SER A 196 0.60 -4.19 -22.85
N ASP A 197 0.45 -4.68 -24.08
CA ASP A 197 -0.58 -5.67 -24.45
C ASP A 197 -0.13 -7.13 -24.26
N ILE A 198 1.04 -7.34 -23.62
CA ILE A 198 1.62 -8.67 -23.45
C ILE A 198 0.97 -9.38 -22.26
N TRP A 199 0.04 -10.29 -22.55
CA TRP A 199 -0.70 -11.08 -21.56
C TRP A 199 0.17 -12.01 -20.69
N PHE A 200 1.33 -12.42 -21.18
CA PHE A 200 2.27 -13.27 -20.44
C PHE A 200 3.29 -12.49 -19.59
N SER A 201 3.23 -11.15 -19.60
CA SER A 201 4.11 -10.30 -18.79
C SER A 201 3.47 -10.00 -17.44
N ASN A 202 3.65 -10.92 -16.48
CA ASN A 202 3.08 -10.78 -15.14
C ASN A 202 4.03 -10.03 -14.22
N SER A 203 3.68 -8.79 -13.85
CA SER A 203 4.55 -7.94 -13.04
C SER A 203 3.81 -6.98 -12.11
N PHE A 204 2.47 -6.98 -12.17
CA PHE A 204 1.64 -6.03 -11.44
C PHE A 204 0.64 -6.73 -10.56
N TYR A 205 0.23 -6.09 -9.49
CA TYR A 205 -0.92 -6.53 -8.70
C TYR A 205 -2.17 -5.87 -9.26
N THR A 206 -3.23 -6.64 -9.47
CA THR A 206 -4.52 -6.08 -9.91
C THR A 206 -5.57 -6.33 -8.85
N TYR A 207 -6.27 -5.26 -8.47
CA TYR A 207 -7.44 -5.34 -7.61
C TYR A 207 -8.68 -4.91 -8.38
N LEU A 208 -9.79 -5.58 -8.11
CA LEU A 208 -11.11 -5.32 -8.67
C LEU A 208 -12.06 -4.92 -7.55
N LEU A 209 -12.89 -3.92 -7.81
CA LEU A 209 -14.03 -3.58 -6.97
C LEU A 209 -15.29 -4.16 -7.63
N LEU A 210 -15.96 -5.07 -6.93
CA LEU A 210 -17.17 -5.71 -7.45
C LEU A 210 -18.46 -4.96 -7.04
N GLY A 211 -19.51 -5.11 -7.85
CA GLY A 211 -20.84 -4.49 -7.74
C GLY A 211 -21.64 -4.87 -6.51
#